data_AF-A0A2V5M764-F1
#
_entry.id   AF-A0A2V5M764-F1
#
_cell.length_a   1.000
_cell.length_b   1.000
_cell.length_c   1.000
_cell.angle_alpha   90.00
_cell.angle_beta   90.00
_cell.angle_gamma   90.00
#
_symmetry.space_group_name_H-M   'P 1'
#
loop_
_entity.id
_entity.type
_entity.pdbx_description
1 polymer ?
#
loop_
_entity_poly.entity_id
_entity_poly.type
_entity_poly.pdbx_seq_one_letter_code
_entity_poly.pdbx_strand_id
1 'polypeptide(L)'
;MAAPKRTLVIIAFAALYLIWGSTYLGIKFSIETIPPFLMAGARFVLAGIIMYTIAWSQGIGESNWRNWRTSLIIGACLLLGGNGGVTISEKFIDSGLAALIVAIVPIYIVLLG
;
A
#
# COMPACT_ATOMS: atom_id res chain seq x y z
N MET A 1 -8.74 -27.12 1.52
CA MET A 1 -8.19 -26.13 2.48
C MET A 1 -9.11 -26.10 3.68
N ALA A 2 -8.61 -26.35 4.90
CA ALA A 2 -9.43 -26.27 6.11
C ALA A 2 -9.89 -24.82 6.32
N ALA A 3 -11.15 -24.61 6.68
CA ALA A 3 -11.68 -23.28 6.94
C ALA A 3 -10.85 -22.60 8.04
N PRO A 4 -10.38 -21.36 7.84
CA PRO A 4 -9.58 -20.66 8.84
C PRO A 4 -10.38 -20.51 10.14
N LYS A 5 -9.73 -20.77 11.29
CA LYS A 5 -10.36 -20.64 12.60
C LYS A 5 -10.88 -19.20 12.78
N ARG A 6 -12.11 -19.02 13.29
CA ARG A 6 -12.72 -17.69 13.52
C ARG A 6 -11.79 -16.71 14.24
N THR A 7 -11.00 -17.18 15.20
CA THR A 7 -10.02 -16.35 15.94
C THR A 7 -8.96 -15.74 15.03
N LEU A 8 -8.46 -16.47 14.04
CA LEU A 8 -7.49 -15.95 13.06
C LEU A 8 -8.10 -14.85 12.20
N VAL A 9 -9.37 -15.01 11.80
CA VAL A 9 -10.09 -13.99 11.04
C VAL A 9 -10.23 -12.72 11.86
N ILE A 10 -10.66 -12.82 13.13
CA ILE A 10 -10.80 -11.65 14.01
C ILE A 10 -9.47 -10.93 14.20
N ILE A 11 -8.38 -11.66 14.45
CA ILE A 11 -7.05 -11.09 14.63
C ILE A 11 -6.57 -10.41 13.33
N ALA A 12 -6.80 -11.03 12.18
CA ALA A 12 -6.44 -10.44 10.89
C ALA A 12 -7.19 -9.13 10.63
N PHE A 13 -8.50 -9.07 10.93
CA PHE A 13 -9.28 -7.84 10.84
C PHE A 13 -8.81 -6.77 11.83
N ALA A 14 -8.54 -7.14 13.09
CA ALA A 14 -8.02 -6.21 14.08
C ALA A 14 -6.66 -5.63 13.66
N ALA A 15 -5.75 -6.47 13.17
CA ALA A 15 -4.46 -6.05 12.63
C ALA A 15 -4.64 -5.12 11.42
N LEU A 16 -5.55 -5.46 10.50
CA LEU A 16 -5.87 -4.63 9.35
C LEU A 16 -6.37 -3.25 9.81
N TYR A 17 -7.35 -3.19 10.72
CA TYR A 17 -7.88 -1.91 11.20
C TYR A 17 -6.83 -1.05 11.90
N LEU A 18 -5.98 -1.65 12.74
CA LEU A 18 -4.96 -0.90 13.46
C LEU A 18 -3.82 -0.46 12.53
N ILE A 19 -3.29 -1.36 11.70
CA ILE A 19 -2.12 -1.08 10.85
C ILE A 19 -2.52 -0.17 9.68
N TRP A 20 -3.62 -0.47 8.97
CA TRP A 20 -4.06 0.40 7.88
C TRP A 20 -4.67 1.71 8.39
N GLY A 21 -5.48 1.69 9.45
CA GLY A 21 -6.05 2.91 10.02
C GLY A 21 -4.97 3.89 10.49
N SER A 22 -3.93 3.40 11.18
CA SER A 22 -2.80 4.22 11.59
C SER A 22 -1.92 4.70 10.43
N THR A 23 -1.96 4.03 9.27
CA THR A 23 -1.20 4.46 8.09
C THR A 23 -1.73 5.79 7.54
N TYR A 24 -3.05 5.98 7.42
CA TYR A 24 -3.64 7.27 7.00
C TYR A 24 -3.28 8.40 7.98
N LEU A 25 -3.35 8.12 9.28
CA LEU A 25 -2.93 9.09 10.28
C LEU A 25 -1.43 9.43 10.17
N GLY A 26 -0.59 8.42 9.99
CA GLY A 26 0.85 8.59 9.84
C GLY A 26 1.23 9.33 8.56
N ILE A 27 0.50 9.12 7.45
CA ILE A 27 0.70 9.89 6.22
C ILE A 27 0.36 11.36 6.49
N LYS A 28 -0.81 11.65 7.08
CA LYS A 28 -1.23 13.03 7.41
C LYS A 28 -0.20 13.77 8.26
N PHE A 29 0.33 13.14 9.31
CA PHE A 29 1.42 13.74 10.11
C PHE A 29 2.73 13.89 9.31
N SER A 30 3.07 12.93 8.47
CA SER A 30 4.33 12.98 7.71
C SER A 30 4.31 14.07 6.64
N ILE A 31 3.16 14.30 5.99
CA ILE A 31 3.04 15.29 4.91
C ILE A 31 3.05 16.74 5.40
N GLU A 32 2.87 16.97 6.71
CA GLU A 32 3.05 18.28 7.34
C GLU A 32 4.51 18.74 7.30
N THR A 33 5.46 17.79 7.30
CA THR A 33 6.91 18.08 7.37
C THR A 33 7.67 17.65 6.12
N ILE A 34 7.20 16.62 5.41
CA ILE A 34 7.86 16.03 4.24
C ILE A 34 6.95 16.14 3.02
N PRO A 35 7.44 16.53 1.83
CA PRO A 35 6.62 16.53 0.62
C PRO A 35 5.98 15.14 0.36
N PRO A 36 4.68 15.07 0.00
CA PRO A 36 3.92 13.82 -0.19
C PRO A 36 4.62 12.76 -1.05
N PHE A 37 5.07 13.16 -2.23
CA PHE A 37 5.70 12.25 -3.16
C PHE A 37 7.06 11.74 -2.66
N LEU A 38 7.77 12.56 -1.88
CA LEU A 38 9.03 12.14 -1.28
C LEU A 38 8.79 11.14 -0.15
N MET A 39 7.79 11.38 0.70
CA MET A 39 7.39 10.46 1.75
C MET A 39 6.93 9.10 1.18
N ALA A 40 5.97 9.13 0.24
CA ALA A 40 5.47 7.93 -0.41
C ALA A 40 6.57 7.21 -1.20
N GLY A 41 7.34 7.95 -2.00
CA GLY A 41 8.45 7.42 -2.79
C GLY A 41 9.51 6.74 -1.92
N ALA A 42 9.99 7.41 -0.86
CA ALA A 42 10.98 6.83 0.05
C ALA A 42 10.48 5.55 0.72
N ARG A 43 9.22 5.53 1.17
CA ARG A 43 8.60 4.34 1.77
C ARG A 43 8.57 3.15 0.80
N PHE A 44 8.14 3.36 -0.45
CA PHE A 44 8.07 2.29 -1.44
C PHE A 44 9.44 1.86 -1.97
N VAL A 45 10.40 2.77 -2.08
CA VAL A 45 11.78 2.43 -2.44
C VAL A 45 12.43 1.59 -1.34
N LEU A 46 12.28 1.97 -0.07
CA LEU A 46 12.76 1.17 1.07
C LEU A 46 12.13 -0.22 1.09
N ALA A 47 10.80 -0.30 0.96
CA ALA A 47 10.10 -1.58 0.92
C ALA A 47 10.54 -2.43 -0.28
N GLY A 48 10.71 -1.82 -1.45
CA GLY A 48 11.18 -2.48 -2.67
C GLY A 48 12.59 -3.04 -2.51
N ILE A 49 13.53 -2.28 -1.93
CA ILE A 49 14.90 -2.75 -1.64
C ILE A 49 14.87 -3.93 -0.67
N ILE A 50 14.11 -3.83 0.42
CA ILE A 50 13.98 -4.92 1.41
C ILE A 50 13.43 -6.19 0.73
N MET A 51 12.34 -6.08 -0.02
CA MET A 51 11.74 -7.22 -0.70
C MET A 51 12.68 -7.80 -1.77
N TYR A 52 13.40 -6.95 -2.51
CA TYR A 52 14.36 -7.38 -3.52
C TYR A 52 15.56 -8.11 -2.90
N THR A 53 16.12 -7.58 -1.80
CA THR A 53 17.23 -8.24 -1.08
C THR A 53 16.81 -9.59 -0.48
N ILE A 54 15.58 -9.70 0.03
CA ILE A 54 15.00 -10.96 0.50
C ILE A 54 14.79 -11.96 -0.65
N ALA A 55 14.29 -11.51 -1.80
CA ALA A 55 14.11 -12.38 -2.96
C ALA A 55 15.45 -12.85 -3.53
N TRP A 56 16.45 -11.97 -3.52
CA TRP A 56 17.81 -12.29 -3.94
C TRP A 56 18.47 -13.31 -3.01
N SER A 57 18.31 -13.19 -1.69
CA SER A 57 18.83 -14.18 -0.74
C SER A 57 18.17 -15.55 -0.84
N GLN A 58 16.96 -15.63 -1.41
CA GLN A 58 16.26 -16.87 -1.71
C GLN A 58 16.62 -17.47 -3.09
N GLY A 59 17.52 -16.85 -3.85
CA GLY A 59 17.94 -17.33 -5.17
C GLY A 59 16.93 -17.07 -6.29
N ILE A 60 15.88 -16.27 -6.05
CA ILE A 60 14.82 -15.95 -7.03
C ILE A 60 15.26 -14.76 -7.92
N GLY A 61 16.56 -14.58 -8.11
CA GLY A 61 17.17 -13.36 -8.68
C GLY A 61 17.08 -13.23 -10.21
N GLU A 62 16.63 -14.26 -10.93
CA GLU A 62 16.50 -14.21 -12.38
C GLU A 62 15.25 -13.41 -12.79
N SER A 63 15.38 -12.09 -12.81
CA SER A 63 14.33 -11.21 -13.32
C SER A 63 14.62 -10.82 -14.77
N ASN A 64 13.80 -11.33 -15.67
CA ASN A 64 13.82 -10.94 -17.08
C ASN A 64 13.46 -9.45 -17.23
N TRP A 65 14.07 -8.74 -18.19
CA TRP A 65 13.77 -7.33 -18.50
C TRP A 65 12.27 -7.07 -18.73
N ARG A 66 11.54 -8.06 -19.23
CA ARG A 66 10.07 -7.99 -19.39
C ARG A 66 9.36 -7.85 -18.05
N ASN A 67 9.79 -8.59 -17.02
CA ASN A 67 9.23 -8.52 -15.67
C ASN A 67 9.56 -7.19 -14.99
N TRP A 68 10.76 -6.64 -15.24
CA TRP A 68 11.15 -5.31 -14.78
C TRP A 68 10.25 -4.22 -15.36
N ARG A 69 10.00 -4.23 -16.67
CA ARG A 69 9.07 -3.26 -17.30
C ARG A 69 7.66 -3.37 -16.72
N THR A 70 7.12 -4.58 -16.61
CA THR A 70 5.78 -4.77 -16.05
C THR A 70 5.70 -4.32 -14.59
N SER A 71 6.71 -4.65 -13.77
CA SER A 71 6.77 -4.23 -12.36
C SER A 71 6.90 -2.71 -12.22
N LEU A 72 7.65 -2.05 -13.11
CA LEU A 72 7.81 -0.60 -13.12
C LEU A 72 6.49 0.08 -13.48
N ILE A 73 5.76 -0.42 -14.49
CA ILE A 73 4.44 0.11 -14.87
C ILE A 73 3.43 -0.07 -13.73
N ILE A 74 3.33 -1.29 -13.18
CA ILE A 74 2.40 -1.59 -12.08
C ILE A 74 2.75 -0.76 -10.86
N GLY A 75 4.03 -0.70 -10.48
CA GLY A 75 4.53 0.10 -9.37
C GLY A 75 4.24 1.58 -9.57
N ALA A 76 4.49 2.13 -10.76
CA ALA A 76 4.18 3.52 -11.07
C ALA A 76 2.67 3.82 -10.98
N CYS A 77 1.81 2.94 -11.51
CA CYS A 77 0.36 3.10 -11.38
C CYS A 77 -0.12 3.03 -9.92
N LEU A 78 0.41 2.08 -9.13
CA LEU A 78 0.08 1.94 -7.71
C LEU A 78 0.56 3.13 -6.89
N LEU A 79 1.74 3.66 -7.20
CA LEU A 79 2.38 4.72 -6.43
C LEU A 79 1.90 6.10 -6.85
N LEU A 80 1.68 6.37 -8.14
CA LEU A 80 1.17 7.66 -8.61
C LEU A 80 -0.36 7.74 -8.52
N GLY A 81 -1.06 6.70 -8.95
CA GLY A 81 -2.53 6.66 -8.95
C GLY A 81 -3.10 6.31 -7.58
N GLY A 82 -2.71 5.14 -7.04
CA GLY A 82 -3.26 4.63 -5.78
C GLY A 82 -2.79 5.39 -4.55
N ASN A 83 -1.58 5.08 -4.08
CA ASN A 83 -1.05 5.66 -2.84
C ASN A 83 -0.72 7.15 -2.97
N GLY A 84 -0.19 7.57 -4.12
CA GLY A 84 0.12 8.97 -4.39
C GLY A 84 -1.13 9.83 -4.42
N GLY A 85 -2.19 9.35 -5.07
CA GLY A 85 -3.51 9.96 -5.03
C GLY A 85 -4.00 10.18 -3.59
N VAL A 86 -3.99 9.12 -2.77
CA VAL A 86 -4.36 9.20 -1.34
C VAL A 86 -3.51 10.22 -0.59
N THR A 87 -2.19 10.18 -0.76
CA THR A 87 -1.24 11.09 -0.07
C THR A 87 -1.46 12.55 -0.47
N ILE A 88 -1.84 12.82 -1.73
CA ILE A 88 -2.22 14.16 -2.19
C ILE A 88 -3.56 14.55 -1.60
N SER A 89 -4.55 13.66 -1.61
CA SER A 89 -5.89 13.91 -1.06
C SER A 89 -5.81 14.28 0.42
N GLU A 90 -4.95 13.65 1.21
CA GLU A 90 -4.77 13.97 2.63
C GLU A 90 -4.27 15.39 2.92
N LYS A 91 -3.75 16.13 1.92
CA LYS A 91 -3.52 17.57 2.05
C LYS A 91 -4.80 18.40 2.08
N PHE A 92 -5.86 17.88 1.48
CA PHE A 92 -7.14 18.58 1.29
C PHE A 92 -8.25 18.06 2.20
N ILE A 93 -8.15 16.82 2.68
CA ILE A 93 -9.16 16.17 3.52
C ILE A 93 -8.57 15.58 4.80
N ASP A 94 -9.44 15.30 5.77
CA ASP A 94 -9.05 14.59 6.98
C ASP A 94 -8.78 13.11 6.74
N SER A 95 -7.80 12.57 7.47
CA SER A 95 -7.40 11.16 7.38
C SER A 95 -8.57 10.21 7.65
N GLY A 96 -9.52 10.60 8.51
CA GLY A 96 -10.76 9.87 8.72
C GLY A 96 -11.66 9.82 7.48
N LEU A 97 -11.79 10.93 6.76
CA LEU A 97 -12.56 10.99 5.52
C LEU A 97 -11.86 10.22 4.39
N ALA A 98 -10.52 10.33 4.31
CA ALA A 98 -9.72 9.55 3.36
C ALA A 98 -9.90 8.05 3.59
N ALA A 99 -9.81 7.58 4.84
CA ALA A 99 -10.02 6.19 5.20
C ALA A 99 -11.44 5.70 4.86
N LEU A 100 -12.46 6.52 5.12
CA LEU A 100 -13.86 6.20 4.80
C LEU A 100 -14.07 6.04 3.28
N ILE A 101 -13.51 6.93 2.48
CA ILE A 101 -13.59 6.84 1.02
C ILE A 101 -12.85 5.58 0.54
N VAL A 102 -11.66 5.29 1.04
CA VAL A 102 -10.92 4.09 0.62
C VAL A 102 -11.63 2.80 1.08
N ALA A 103 -12.42 2.83 2.15
CA ALA A 103 -13.21 1.68 2.58
C ALA A 103 -14.25 1.21 1.56
N ILE A 104 -14.56 2.00 0.52
CA ILE A 104 -15.48 1.59 -0.57
C ILE A 104 -14.76 0.81 -1.68
N VAL A 105 -13.42 0.72 -1.67
CA VAL A 105 -12.63 -0.04 -2.66
C VAL A 105 -13.12 -1.49 -2.86
N PRO A 106 -13.48 -2.26 -1.82
CA PRO A 106 -14.04 -3.60 -2.00
C PRO A 106 -15.30 -3.63 -2.88
N ILE A 107 -16.12 -2.58 -2.85
CA ILE A 107 -17.31 -2.46 -3.70
C ILE A 107 -16.89 -2.35 -5.17
N TYR A 108 -15.90 -1.51 -5.48
CA TYR A 108 -15.36 -1.40 -6.83
C TYR A 108 -14.74 -2.72 -7.31
N ILE A 109 -14.06 -3.46 -6.43
CA ILE A 109 -13.50 -4.78 -6.76
C ILE A 109 -14.61 -5.77 -7.12
N VAL A 110 -15.74 -5.78 -6.40
CA VAL A 110 -16.88 -6.68 -6.71
C VAL A 110 -17.60 -6.28 -8.00
N LEU A 111 -17.65 -5.00 -8.33
CA LEU A 111 -18.33 -4.51 -9.53
C LEU A 111 -17.49 -4.64 -10.81
N LEU A 112 -16.16 -4.51 -10.71
CA LEU A 112 -15.25 -4.46 -11.87
C LEU A 112 -14.37 -5.71 -12.01
N GLY A 113 -14.24 -6.52 -10.96
CA GLY A 113 -13.44 -7.76 -10.92
C GLY A 113 -14.26 -8.99 -11.24
#